data_AF-A0A7G5ZNK0-F1
#
_entry.id   AF-A0A7G5ZNK0-F1
#
_cell.length_a   1.000
_cell.length_b   1.000
_cell.length_c   1.000
_cell.angle_alpha   90.00
_cell.angle_beta   90.00
_cell.angle_gamma   90.00
#
_symmetry.space_group_name_H-M   'P 1'
#
loop_
_entity.id
_entity.type
_entity.pdbx_description
1 polymer ?
#
loop_
_entity_poly.entity_id
_entity_poly.type
_entity_poly.pdbx_seq_one_letter_code
_entity_poly.pdbx_strand_id
1 'polypeptide(L)'
;MSRLLLFTNDYPYRTGDVVFVEKEIEALAARFDDVIVFCHARDTSAGMVDLPEGVRFGGNLFVPAPEDAPRRLLEFAPLLLLLQATWRELWSGRLLRNARLFAMGAKVGMTQAHRSAVREAVAGDRDTVAYAFWAMGGGSSCPGFGVSARVVRVHRYDLYEERAIGGYLPFRPFFFARTDRVLAISDDAVRYLEGRYSEVRGRSG
;
A
#
# COMPACT_ATOMS: atom_id res chain seq x y z
N MET A 1 -9.19 -15.80 14.87
CA MET A 1 -10.01 -14.93 14.02
C MET A 1 -9.09 -14.19 13.06
N SER A 2 -9.37 -14.25 11.76
CA SER A 2 -8.60 -13.60 10.71
C SER A 2 -9.17 -12.23 10.38
N ARG A 3 -8.30 -11.28 10.02
CA ARG A 3 -8.68 -9.92 9.63
C ARG A 3 -8.01 -9.54 8.33
N LEU A 4 -8.74 -8.86 7.46
CA LEU A 4 -8.20 -8.22 6.27
C LEU A 4 -8.26 -6.70 6.41
N LEU A 5 -7.12 -6.04 6.24
CA LEU A 5 -7.04 -4.61 6.01
C LEU A 5 -6.86 -4.38 4.51
N LEU A 6 -7.92 -3.98 3.82
CA LEU A 6 -7.91 -3.70 2.40
C LEU A 6 -7.60 -2.21 2.18
N PHE A 7 -6.49 -1.94 1.48
CA PHE A 7 -6.06 -0.59 1.12
C PHE A 7 -6.31 -0.34 -0.36
N THR A 8 -7.17 0.62 -0.66
CA THR A 8 -7.62 0.99 -1.99
C THR A 8 -7.24 2.44 -2.32
N ASN A 9 -7.34 2.82 -3.58
CA ASN A 9 -7.24 4.23 -3.95
C ASN A 9 -8.58 4.92 -3.73
N ASP A 10 -9.67 4.43 -4.33
CA ASP A 10 -10.92 5.19 -4.39
C ASP A 10 -12.09 4.47 -3.71
N TYR A 11 -12.20 3.14 -3.85
CA TYR A 11 -13.22 2.33 -3.18
C TYR A 11 -13.19 2.59 -1.66
N PRO A 12 -14.31 2.88 -0.99
CA PRO A 12 -15.68 2.60 -1.42
C PRO A 12 -16.40 3.75 -2.11
N TYR A 13 -15.71 4.83 -2.51
CA TYR A 13 -16.34 5.89 -3.28
C TYR A 13 -16.63 5.43 -4.71
N ARG A 14 -17.74 5.91 -5.31
CA ARG A 14 -18.20 5.54 -6.66
C ARG A 14 -17.35 6.15 -7.77
N THR A 15 -16.04 5.93 -7.72
CA THR A 15 -15.04 6.44 -8.66
C THR A 15 -13.82 5.51 -8.71
N GLY A 16 -12.99 5.68 -9.74
CA GLY A 16 -11.70 5.02 -9.85
C GLY A 16 -11.75 3.49 -9.76
N ASP A 17 -11.16 2.93 -8.70
CA ASP A 17 -10.95 1.48 -8.57
C ASP A 17 -12.16 0.66 -8.06
N VAL A 18 -13.29 1.30 -7.78
CA VAL A 18 -14.54 0.63 -7.33
C VAL A 18 -14.94 -0.54 -8.23
N VAL A 19 -14.88 -0.37 -9.56
CA VAL A 19 -15.29 -1.37 -10.56
C VAL A 19 -14.43 -2.65 -10.56
N PHE A 20 -13.24 -2.58 -9.96
CA PHE A 20 -12.35 -3.72 -9.81
C PHE A 20 -12.52 -4.35 -8.43
N VAL A 21 -12.60 -3.53 -7.38
CA VAL A 21 -12.73 -4.02 -5.99
C VAL A 21 -14.08 -4.72 -5.77
N GLU A 22 -15.17 -4.23 -6.35
CA GLU A 22 -16.51 -4.85 -6.23
C GLU A 22 -16.55 -6.30 -6.72
N LYS A 23 -15.65 -6.68 -7.65
CA LYS A 23 -15.59 -8.05 -8.18
C LYS A 23 -14.96 -9.05 -7.21
N GLU A 24 -14.29 -8.57 -6.17
CA GLU A 24 -13.46 -9.39 -5.27
C GLU A 24 -13.89 -9.25 -3.80
N ILE A 25 -14.47 -8.10 -3.42
CA ILE A 25 -14.75 -7.77 -2.02
C ILE A 25 -15.68 -8.77 -1.32
N GLU A 26 -16.69 -9.31 -2.00
CA GLU A 26 -17.57 -10.33 -1.43
C GLU A 26 -16.82 -11.65 -1.16
N ALA A 27 -15.95 -12.07 -2.07
CA ALA A 27 -15.12 -13.27 -1.88
C ALA A 27 -14.11 -13.06 -0.74
N LEU A 28 -13.59 -11.85 -0.57
CA LEU A 28 -12.73 -11.49 0.55
C LEU A 28 -13.53 -11.52 1.87
N ALA A 29 -14.72 -10.93 1.92
CA ALA A 29 -15.60 -10.94 3.08
C ALA A 29 -16.02 -12.36 3.50
N ALA A 30 -16.22 -13.26 2.54
CA ALA A 30 -16.52 -14.66 2.82
C ALA A 30 -15.32 -15.44 3.40
N ARG A 31 -14.09 -14.93 3.28
CA ARG A 31 -12.86 -15.64 3.67
C ARG A 31 -12.23 -15.13 4.97
N PHE A 32 -12.57 -13.90 5.39
CA PHE A 32 -12.04 -13.25 6.58
C PHE A 32 -13.15 -12.91 7.56
N ASP A 33 -12.88 -13.04 8.87
CA ASP A 33 -13.89 -12.77 9.90
C ASP A 33 -14.18 -11.26 10.09
N ASP A 34 -13.26 -10.38 9.68
CA ASP A 34 -13.40 -8.93 9.76
C ASP A 34 -12.63 -8.28 8.59
N VAL A 35 -13.34 -7.55 7.74
CA VAL A 35 -12.75 -6.83 6.60
C VAL A 35 -12.89 -5.32 6.81
N ILE A 36 -11.76 -4.63 6.83
CA ILE A 36 -11.68 -3.19 7.02
C ILE A 36 -11.10 -2.54 5.78
N VAL A 37 -11.85 -1.62 5.19
CA VAL A 37 -11.45 -0.91 3.98
C VAL A 37 -10.91 0.47 4.37
N PHE A 38 -9.67 0.75 4.01
CA PHE A 38 -9.07 2.08 4.03
C PHE A 38 -8.82 2.54 2.60
N CYS A 39 -9.18 3.77 2.28
CA CYS A 39 -8.96 4.32 0.94
C CYS A 39 -8.02 5.52 0.97
N HIS A 40 -7.63 6.00 -0.21
CA HIS A 40 -6.85 7.22 -0.37
C HIS A 40 -7.50 8.10 -1.45
N ALA A 41 -8.82 8.24 -1.33
CA ALA A 41 -9.68 8.83 -2.34
C ALA A 41 -9.57 10.35 -2.33
N ARG A 42 -9.29 10.94 -3.49
CA ARG A 42 -9.21 12.40 -3.66
C ARG A 42 -10.57 13.02 -3.90
N ASP A 43 -11.42 12.32 -4.64
CA ASP A 43 -12.77 12.73 -4.97
C ASP A 43 -13.77 11.83 -4.25
N THR A 44 -14.56 12.43 -3.37
CA THR A 44 -15.61 11.75 -2.59
C THR A 44 -17.00 12.24 -2.97
N SER A 45 -17.12 13.08 -4.02
CA SER A 45 -18.37 13.75 -4.39
C SER A 45 -19.46 12.79 -4.90
N ALA A 46 -19.05 11.66 -5.49
CA ALA A 46 -19.95 10.63 -6.00
C ALA A 46 -20.59 9.76 -4.90
N GLY A 47 -20.23 9.97 -3.63
CA GLY A 47 -20.72 9.15 -2.52
C GLY A 47 -20.15 7.73 -2.51
N MET A 48 -20.55 6.95 -1.51
CA MET A 48 -20.09 5.57 -1.33
C MET A 48 -21.05 4.56 -1.99
N VAL A 49 -20.51 3.41 -2.36
CA VAL A 49 -21.30 2.20 -2.57
C VAL A 49 -21.73 1.60 -1.23
N ASP A 50 -22.75 0.75 -1.27
CA ASP A 50 -23.11 -0.06 -0.10
C ASP A 50 -22.01 -1.09 0.13
N LEU A 51 -21.57 -1.20 1.38
CA LEU A 51 -20.56 -2.20 1.76
C LEU A 51 -21.23 -3.57 1.96
N PRO A 52 -20.62 -4.66 1.48
CA PRO A 52 -21.11 -6.00 1.78
C PRO A 52 -21.18 -6.27 3.28
N GLU A 53 -21.98 -7.26 3.67
CA GLU A 53 -22.03 -7.72 5.05
C GLU A 53 -20.63 -8.17 5.53
N GLY A 54 -20.27 -7.80 6.76
CA GLY A 54 -18.95 -8.09 7.32
C GLY A 54 -17.82 -7.17 6.86
N VAL A 55 -18.10 -6.20 5.97
CA VAL A 55 -17.15 -5.18 5.52
C VAL A 55 -17.45 -3.84 6.18
N ARG A 56 -16.42 -3.18 6.71
CA ARG A 56 -16.55 -1.83 7.30
C ARG A 56 -15.53 -0.85 6.75
N PHE A 57 -15.94 0.41 6.67
CA PHE A 57 -15.04 1.48 6.26
C PHE A 57 -14.20 1.97 7.45
N GLY A 58 -12.88 1.84 7.33
CA GLY A 58 -11.89 2.31 8.31
C GLY A 58 -11.51 3.78 8.15
N GLY A 59 -11.79 4.39 6.99
CA GLY A 59 -11.61 5.82 6.75
C GLY A 59 -10.81 6.14 5.48
N ASN A 60 -10.85 7.41 5.10
CA ASN A 60 -10.11 7.96 3.97
C ASN A 60 -8.75 8.51 4.43
N LEU A 61 -7.68 7.81 4.06
CA LEU A 61 -6.30 8.14 4.38
C LEU A 61 -5.72 9.30 3.54
N PHE A 62 -6.46 9.82 2.55
CA PHE A 62 -6.06 11.03 1.82
C PHE A 62 -6.31 12.31 2.63
N VAL A 63 -7.34 12.32 3.48
CA VAL A 63 -7.70 13.50 4.29
C VAL A 63 -6.58 13.79 5.28
N PRO A 64 -5.95 14.97 5.26
CA PRO A 64 -4.85 15.30 6.18
C PRO A 64 -5.28 15.16 7.64
N ALA A 65 -4.41 14.53 8.44
CA ALA A 65 -4.58 14.36 9.87
C ALA A 65 -3.36 14.92 10.63
N PRO A 66 -3.49 15.31 11.91
CA PRO A 66 -2.35 15.73 12.74
C PRO A 66 -1.20 14.70 12.78
N GLU A 67 -1.51 13.43 12.56
CA GLU A 67 -0.58 12.32 12.44
C GLU A 67 0.28 12.35 11.17
N ASP A 68 -0.06 13.15 10.15
CA ASP A 68 0.75 13.32 8.94
C ASP A 68 1.86 14.37 9.07
N ALA A 69 1.98 14.97 10.26
CA ALA A 69 3.00 15.98 10.53
C ALA A 69 4.41 15.37 10.33
N PRO A 70 5.33 16.02 9.57
CA PRO A 70 6.66 15.48 9.28
C PRO A 70 7.48 15.10 10.53
N ARG A 71 7.25 15.79 11.66
CA ARG A 71 7.87 15.47 12.96
C ARG A 71 7.62 14.02 13.42
N ARG A 72 6.53 13.38 12.96
CA ARG A 72 6.24 11.96 13.27
C ARG A 72 7.25 11.01 12.64
N LEU A 73 7.94 11.42 11.58
CA LEU A 73 9.04 10.64 11.00
C LEU A 73 10.26 10.53 11.93
N LEU A 74 10.32 11.35 13.00
CA LEU A 74 11.38 11.29 14.01
C LEU A 74 11.09 10.28 15.12
N GLU A 75 9.88 9.71 15.17
CA GLU A 75 9.58 8.61 16.09
C GLU A 75 10.34 7.35 15.67
N PHE A 76 10.68 6.51 16.66
CA PHE A 76 11.60 5.39 16.48
C PHE A 76 11.22 4.44 15.33
N ALA A 77 9.95 4.01 15.26
CA ALA A 77 9.50 3.06 14.25
C ALA A 77 9.49 3.65 12.82
N PRO A 78 8.83 4.80 12.54
CA PRO A 78 8.91 5.46 11.24
C PRO A 78 10.36 5.79 10.83
N LEU A 79 11.20 6.24 11.77
CA LEU A 79 12.60 6.56 11.50
C LEU A 79 13.38 5.33 11.04
N LEU A 80 13.19 4.19 11.71
CA LEU A 80 13.84 2.94 11.32
C LEU A 80 13.42 2.49 9.91
N LEU A 81 12.13 2.60 9.58
CA LEU A 81 11.63 2.32 8.23
C LEU A 81 12.21 3.29 7.20
N LEU A 82 12.33 4.58 7.54
CA LEU A 82 12.95 5.58 6.68
C LEU A 82 14.43 5.30 6.42
N LEU A 83 15.18 4.89 7.43
CA LEU A 83 16.59 4.53 7.29
C LEU A 83 16.76 3.28 6.40
N GLN A 84 15.94 2.25 6.62
CA GLN A 84 15.93 1.04 5.79
C GLN A 84 15.59 1.36 4.33
N ALA A 85 14.62 2.24 4.12
CA ALA A 85 14.21 2.69 2.80
C ALA A 85 15.31 3.48 2.09
N THR A 86 15.90 4.44 2.80
CA THR A 86 16.99 5.27 2.29
C THR A 86 18.19 4.41 1.93
N TRP A 87 18.54 3.44 2.78
CA TRP A 87 19.63 2.50 2.54
C TRP A 87 19.43 1.70 1.25
N ARG A 88 18.23 1.14 1.06
CA ARG A 88 17.90 0.37 -0.15
C ARG A 88 17.88 1.24 -1.41
N GLU A 89 17.32 2.45 -1.32
CA GLU A 89 17.30 3.39 -2.44
C GLU A 89 18.72 3.85 -2.81
N LEU A 90 19.61 4.01 -1.82
CA LEU A 90 21.02 4.33 -2.04
C LEU A 90 21.76 3.15 -2.70
N TRP A 91 21.61 1.94 -2.18
CA TRP A 91 22.25 0.73 -2.72
C TRP A 91 21.83 0.38 -4.14
N SER A 92 20.58 0.68 -4.49
CA SER A 92 20.07 0.53 -5.86
C SER A 92 20.60 1.60 -6.83
N GLY A 93 21.38 2.59 -6.35
CA GLY A 93 21.92 3.68 -7.16
C GLY A 93 20.88 4.72 -7.58
N ARG A 94 19.68 4.69 -6.99
CA ARG A 94 18.51 5.47 -7.42
C ARG A 94 18.33 6.77 -6.63
N LEU A 95 18.81 6.82 -5.38
CA LEU A 95 18.52 7.91 -4.44
C LEU A 95 19.03 9.26 -4.91
N LEU A 96 20.31 9.36 -5.32
CA LEU A 96 20.94 10.66 -5.64
C LEU A 96 20.25 11.39 -6.79
N ARG A 97 19.74 10.64 -7.78
CA ARG A 97 19.03 11.20 -8.95
C ARG A 97 17.59 11.59 -8.63
N ASN A 98 17.00 10.99 -7.60
CA ASN A 98 15.56 11.06 -7.33
C ASN A 98 15.21 11.50 -5.91
N ALA A 99 16.14 12.13 -5.18
CA ALA A 99 16.03 12.39 -3.74
C ALA A 99 14.72 13.10 -3.35
N ARG A 100 14.26 14.06 -4.16
CA ARG A 100 12.99 14.77 -3.91
C ARG A 100 11.77 13.85 -4.05
N LEU A 101 11.70 13.06 -5.12
CA LEU A 101 10.58 12.13 -5.34
C LEU A 101 10.60 10.98 -4.34
N PHE A 102 11.79 10.49 -3.99
CA PHE A 102 12.00 9.53 -2.91
C PHE A 102 11.44 10.05 -1.58
N ALA A 103 11.86 11.25 -1.15
CA ALA A 103 11.41 11.83 0.11
C ALA A 103 9.87 12.03 0.14
N MET A 104 9.28 12.46 -0.98
CA MET A 104 7.83 12.61 -1.09
C MET A 104 7.11 11.25 -0.97
N GLY A 105 7.57 10.22 -1.68
CA GLY A 105 6.98 8.88 -1.62
C GLY A 105 7.14 8.22 -0.25
N ALA A 106 8.34 8.30 0.34
CA ALA A 106 8.65 7.77 1.65
C ALA A 106 7.79 8.42 2.75
N LYS A 107 7.62 9.74 2.70
CA LYS A 107 6.74 10.46 3.63
C LYS A 107 5.32 9.90 3.59
N VAL A 108 4.73 9.81 2.40
CA VAL A 108 3.34 9.34 2.22
C VAL A 108 3.17 7.92 2.76
N GLY A 109 4.06 6.99 2.38
CA GLY A 109 4.00 5.61 2.84
C GLY A 109 4.16 5.48 4.36
N MET A 110 5.06 6.25 4.96
CA MET A 110 5.35 6.15 6.40
C MET A 110 4.28 6.81 7.26
N THR A 111 3.87 8.05 6.97
CA THR A 111 2.93 8.73 7.87
C THR A 111 1.56 8.06 7.87
N GLN A 112 1.09 7.58 6.72
CA GLN A 112 -0.20 6.88 6.63
C GLN A 112 -0.18 5.53 7.34
N ALA A 113 0.96 4.83 7.32
CA ALA A 113 1.09 3.56 8.04
C ALA A 113 0.92 3.71 9.56
N HIS A 114 1.15 4.93 10.08
CA HIS A 114 1.12 5.24 11.51
C HIS A 114 -0.13 5.99 11.97
N ARG A 115 -1.14 6.16 11.11
CA ARG A 115 -2.43 6.72 11.51
C ARG A 115 -3.09 5.87 12.59
N SER A 116 -3.66 6.54 13.59
CA SER A 116 -4.35 5.94 14.74
C SER A 116 -5.34 4.87 14.32
N ALA A 117 -6.26 5.19 13.40
CA ALA A 117 -7.24 4.25 12.86
C ALA A 117 -6.63 2.98 12.26
N VAL A 118 -5.50 3.10 11.55
CA VAL A 118 -4.80 1.95 10.96
C VAL A 118 -4.08 1.14 12.03
N ARG A 119 -3.41 1.82 12.97
CA ARG A 119 -2.73 1.16 14.10
C ARG A 119 -3.70 0.38 14.99
N GLU A 120 -4.87 0.93 15.26
CA GLU A 120 -5.94 0.27 16.02
C GLU A 120 -6.49 -0.93 15.25
N ALA A 121 -6.62 -0.82 13.93
CA ALA A 121 -7.04 -1.92 13.07
C ALA A 121 -6.00 -3.06 12.99
N VAL A 122 -4.71 -2.73 13.07
CA VAL A 122 -3.60 -3.69 13.13
C VAL A 122 -3.44 -4.29 14.53
N ALA A 123 -3.77 -3.56 15.59
CA ALA A 123 -3.54 -3.99 16.97
C ALA A 123 -4.41 -5.18 17.40
N GLY A 124 -3.88 -5.93 18.37
CA GLY A 124 -4.51 -7.11 18.98
C GLY A 124 -3.94 -8.44 18.47
N ASP A 125 -4.48 -9.54 18.98
CA ASP A 125 -3.98 -10.90 18.70
C ASP A 125 -4.63 -11.55 17.46
N ARG A 126 -5.14 -10.74 16.53
CA ARG A 126 -5.78 -11.24 15.30
C ARG A 126 -4.74 -11.52 14.22
N ASP A 127 -4.92 -12.64 13.53
CA ASP A 127 -4.16 -12.95 12.33
C ASP A 127 -4.55 -11.97 11.21
N THR A 128 -3.73 -10.92 11.04
CA THR A 128 -4.06 -9.77 10.21
C THR A 128 -3.28 -9.80 8.91
N VAL A 129 -3.99 -9.67 7.81
CA VAL A 129 -3.42 -9.51 6.47
C VAL A 129 -3.63 -8.07 6.02
N ALA A 130 -2.56 -7.38 5.63
CA ALA A 130 -2.67 -6.13 4.89
C ALA A 130 -2.66 -6.43 3.39
N TYR A 131 -3.71 -6.03 2.69
CA TYR A 131 -3.82 -6.18 1.25
C TYR A 131 -3.92 -4.81 0.59
N ALA A 132 -2.87 -4.41 -0.11
CA ALA A 132 -2.89 -3.25 -0.99
C ALA A 132 -3.43 -3.66 -2.35
N PHE A 133 -4.62 -3.16 -2.70
CA PHE A 133 -5.25 -3.46 -3.97
C PHE A 133 -4.46 -2.91 -5.16
N TRP A 134 -3.76 -1.78 -4.95
CA TRP A 134 -2.77 -1.24 -5.88
C TRP A 134 -1.49 -0.87 -5.15
N ALA A 135 -0.34 -0.94 -5.82
CA ALA A 135 0.96 -0.67 -5.19
C ALA A 135 1.34 0.82 -5.16
N MET A 136 0.39 1.70 -5.48
CA MET A 136 0.49 3.16 -5.38
C MET A 136 -0.70 3.69 -4.57
N GLY A 137 -0.67 4.99 -4.24
CA GLY A 137 -1.75 5.64 -3.50
C GLY A 137 -1.95 4.99 -2.14
N GLY A 138 -3.16 4.48 -1.86
CA GLY A 138 -3.51 3.90 -0.56
C GLY A 138 -2.66 2.70 -0.16
N GLY A 139 -2.15 1.93 -1.13
CA GLY A 139 -1.28 0.80 -0.87
C GLY A 139 0.17 1.15 -0.54
N SER A 140 0.58 2.42 -0.68
CA SER A 140 1.98 2.86 -0.47
C SER A 140 2.47 2.63 0.96
N SER A 141 1.55 2.57 1.92
CA SER A 141 1.80 2.35 3.35
C SER A 141 1.96 0.88 3.73
N CYS A 142 1.57 -0.05 2.84
CA CYS A 142 1.58 -1.50 3.09
C CYS A 142 2.90 -2.05 3.68
N PRO A 143 4.08 -1.65 3.19
CA PRO A 143 5.35 -2.10 3.76
C PRO A 143 5.55 -1.72 5.24
N GLY A 144 4.91 -0.64 5.72
CA GLY A 144 5.06 -0.13 7.07
C GLY A 144 4.32 -0.94 8.14
N PHE A 145 3.42 -1.85 7.74
CA PHE A 145 2.58 -2.57 8.69
C PHE A 145 3.30 -3.75 9.36
N GLY A 146 3.11 -3.85 10.68
CA GLY A 146 3.46 -5.02 11.50
C GLY A 146 2.29 -5.99 11.56
N VAL A 147 2.09 -6.74 10.48
CA VAL A 147 0.98 -7.69 10.29
C VAL A 147 1.53 -9.07 9.92
N SER A 148 0.69 -10.10 9.95
CA SER A 148 1.08 -11.48 9.61
C SER A 148 1.52 -11.63 8.17
N ALA A 149 0.86 -10.92 7.24
CA ALA A 149 1.22 -10.92 5.83
C ALA A 149 0.88 -9.58 5.15
N ARG A 150 1.73 -9.17 4.22
CA ARG A 150 1.55 -8.02 3.32
C ARG A 150 1.42 -8.53 1.89
N VAL A 151 0.24 -8.35 1.33
CA VAL A 151 -0.07 -8.66 -0.06
C VAL A 151 -0.21 -7.35 -0.82
N VAL A 152 0.34 -7.28 -2.01
CA VAL A 152 0.13 -6.14 -2.90
C VAL A 152 -0.25 -6.65 -4.28
N ARG A 153 -1.20 -6.00 -4.92
CA ARG A 153 -1.46 -6.18 -6.35
C ARG A 153 -0.82 -5.04 -7.13
N VAL A 154 -0.20 -5.38 -8.25
CA VAL A 154 0.42 -4.40 -9.16
C VAL A 154 -0.30 -4.40 -10.50
N HIS A 155 -0.54 -3.21 -11.02
CA HIS A 155 -0.94 -3.04 -12.41
C HIS A 155 -0.21 -1.86 -13.03
N ARG A 156 0.24 -2.02 -14.27
CA ARG A 156 0.78 -0.97 -15.15
C ARG A 156 1.53 0.17 -14.43
N TYR A 157 0.83 1.24 -14.04
CA TYR A 157 1.38 2.45 -13.41
C TYR A 157 2.08 2.19 -12.07
N ASP A 158 1.72 1.11 -11.39
CA ASP A 158 2.35 0.68 -10.16
C ASP A 158 3.72 0.05 -10.38
N LEU A 159 4.02 -0.37 -11.61
CA LEU A 159 5.12 -1.27 -11.89
C LEU A 159 6.14 -0.68 -12.86
N TYR A 160 5.67 -0.26 -14.03
CA TYR A 160 6.51 0.16 -15.14
C TYR A 160 7.06 1.56 -14.92
N GLU A 161 8.31 1.65 -14.47
CA GLU A 161 8.98 2.92 -14.18
C GLU A 161 9.09 3.82 -15.42
N GLU A 162 9.25 3.23 -16.60
CA GLU A 162 9.27 3.94 -17.89
C GLU A 162 7.95 4.65 -18.21
N ARG A 163 6.86 4.29 -17.53
CA ARG A 163 5.57 4.99 -17.63
C ARG A 163 5.41 6.09 -16.58
N ALA A 164 6.26 6.10 -15.55
CA ALA A 164 6.23 7.12 -14.51
C ALA A 164 6.88 8.42 -15.02
N ILE A 165 6.37 9.55 -14.54
CA ILE A 165 6.95 10.86 -14.84
C ILE A 165 8.39 10.88 -14.28
N GLY A 166 9.37 11.08 -15.16
CA GLY A 166 10.78 11.04 -14.80
C GLY A 166 11.41 9.65 -14.75
N GLY A 167 10.70 8.60 -15.21
CA GLY A 167 11.26 7.25 -15.31
C GLY A 167 11.50 6.58 -13.96
N TYR A 168 10.78 6.99 -12.92
CA TYR A 168 11.07 6.62 -11.53
C TYR A 168 9.81 6.43 -10.69
N LEU A 169 9.74 5.29 -10.00
CA LEU A 169 8.76 5.02 -8.95
C LEU A 169 9.46 5.03 -7.59
N PRO A 170 9.11 5.93 -6.66
CA PRO A 170 9.83 6.04 -5.40
C PRO A 170 9.73 4.77 -4.56
N PHE A 171 10.80 4.48 -3.80
CA PHE A 171 10.75 3.56 -2.65
C PHE A 171 10.48 2.08 -2.99
N ARG A 172 10.47 1.71 -4.28
CA ARG A 172 10.16 0.36 -4.75
C ARG A 172 11.06 -0.74 -4.18
N PRO A 173 12.40 -0.59 -4.08
CA PRO A 173 13.24 -1.63 -3.50
C PRO A 173 12.88 -1.96 -2.05
N PHE A 174 12.56 -0.94 -1.23
CA PHE A 174 12.10 -1.16 0.14
C PHE A 174 10.69 -1.72 0.19
N PHE A 175 9.80 -1.17 -0.64
CA PHE A 175 8.40 -1.60 -0.71
C PHE A 175 8.34 -3.11 -0.94
N PHE A 176 8.98 -3.58 -2.01
CA PHE A 176 8.97 -4.97 -2.40
C PHE A 176 9.77 -5.90 -1.47
N ALA A 177 10.81 -5.39 -0.81
CA ALA A 177 11.51 -6.17 0.20
C ALA A 177 10.59 -6.63 1.33
N ARG A 178 9.67 -5.75 1.73
CA ARG A 178 8.79 -5.97 2.88
C ARG A 178 7.43 -6.57 2.50
N THR A 179 7.09 -6.60 1.22
CA THR A 179 5.90 -7.30 0.75
C THR A 179 6.13 -8.81 0.73
N ASP A 180 5.20 -9.57 1.29
CA ASP A 180 5.28 -11.03 1.37
C ASP A 180 4.79 -11.71 0.08
N ARG A 181 3.77 -11.12 -0.59
CA ARG A 181 3.26 -11.58 -1.90
C ARG A 181 2.93 -10.41 -2.84
N VAL A 182 3.33 -10.54 -4.11
CA VAL A 182 3.02 -9.59 -5.18
C VAL A 182 2.12 -10.27 -6.20
N LEU A 183 0.87 -9.82 -6.30
CA LEU A 183 -0.11 -10.30 -7.28
C LEU A 183 0.02 -9.50 -8.57
N ALA A 184 0.64 -10.10 -9.58
CA ALA A 184 0.81 -9.50 -10.88
C ALA A 184 -0.39 -9.83 -11.78
N ILE A 185 -0.90 -8.86 -12.52
CA ILE A 185 -2.07 -9.08 -13.40
C ILE A 185 -1.70 -9.66 -14.78
N SER A 186 -0.42 -9.93 -15.04
CA SER A 186 0.06 -10.52 -16.30
C SER A 186 1.45 -11.14 -16.15
N ASP A 187 1.78 -12.10 -17.02
CA ASP A 187 3.12 -12.69 -17.11
C ASP A 187 4.19 -11.64 -17.44
N ASP A 188 3.81 -10.58 -18.17
CA ASP A 188 4.71 -9.48 -18.46
C ASP A 188 5.08 -8.69 -17.20
N ALA A 189 4.10 -8.46 -16.34
CA ALA A 189 4.34 -7.84 -15.04
C ALA A 189 5.24 -8.72 -14.16
N VAL A 190 5.05 -10.05 -14.16
CA VAL A 190 5.94 -10.99 -13.46
C VAL A 190 7.37 -10.88 -13.98
N ARG A 191 7.58 -10.97 -15.30
CA ARG A 191 8.92 -10.85 -15.91
C ARG A 191 9.59 -9.52 -15.58
N TYR A 192 8.84 -8.42 -15.64
CA TYR A 192 9.35 -7.10 -15.28
C TYR A 192 9.78 -7.04 -13.82
N LEU A 193 8.92 -7.55 -12.92
CA LEU A 193 9.18 -7.63 -11.48
C LEU A 193 10.48 -8.40 -11.20
N GLU A 194 10.61 -9.63 -11.71
CA GLU A 194 11.75 -10.50 -11.44
C GLU A 194 13.06 -10.02 -12.10
N GLY A 195 12.95 -9.35 -13.25
CA GLY A 195 14.06 -8.76 -13.98
C GLY A 195 14.59 -7.49 -13.34
N ARG A 196 13.74 -6.68 -12.71
CA ARG A 196 14.10 -5.35 -12.17
C ARG A 196 14.25 -5.29 -10.66
N TYR A 197 13.51 -6.11 -9.92
CA TYR A 197 13.52 -6.13 -8.46
C TYR A 197 13.93 -7.52 -7.98
N SER A 198 15.16 -7.68 -7.50
CA SER A 198 15.62 -8.98 -6.98
C SER A 198 14.84 -9.39 -5.73
N GLU A 199 14.24 -8.43 -5.03
CA GLU A 199 13.44 -8.65 -3.84
C GLU A 199 12.21 -9.54 -4.11
N VAL A 200 11.55 -9.44 -5.27
CA VAL A 200 10.27 -10.13 -5.51
C VAL A 200 10.40 -11.52 -6.11
N ARG A 201 11.63 -11.98 -6.40
CA ARG A 201 11.85 -13.29 -7.03
C ARG A 201 11.22 -14.42 -6.20
N GLY A 202 10.37 -15.23 -6.83
CA GLY A 202 9.62 -16.30 -6.16
C GLY A 202 8.49 -15.84 -5.24
N ARG A 203 8.19 -14.54 -5.18
CA ARG A 203 7.08 -13.93 -4.44
C ARG A 203 6.04 -13.25 -5.34
N SER A 204 6.37 -13.05 -6.62
CA SER A 204 5.46 -12.58 -7.66
C SER A 204 4.79 -13.72 -8.40
N GLY A 205 3.48 -13.61 -8.62
CA GLY A 205 2.68 -14.54 -9.40
C GLY A 205 1.26 -14.04 -9.63
#